data_AF-H2C2I3-F1
#
_entry.id   AF-H2C2I3-F1
#
_cell.length_a   1.000
_cell.length_b   1.000
_cell.length_c   1.000
_cell.angle_alpha   90.00
_cell.angle_beta   90.00
_cell.angle_gamma   90.00
#
_symmetry.space_group_name_H-M   'P 1'
#
loop_
_entity.id
_entity.type
_entity.pdbx_description
1 polymer ?
#
loop_
_entity_poly.entity_id
_entity_poly.type
_entity_poly.pdbx_seq_one_letter_code
_entity_poly.pdbx_strand_id
1 'polypeptide(L)'
;MEQIIEFPDVLELVEQHKLPKEIYAPDRTLLFLPYEPTIKSPLIANRKKWKLFANYSLTNDYEVVQINTTGQLIRIKEDPDIDEMMGYVRKEHPGATVEEVISFALESTVEQTGEFKDDDEFGAYALTLYLMLAYLIHYGVLILVKD
;
A
#
# COMPACT_ATOMS: atom_id res chain seq x y z
N MET A 1 26.36 9.52 -6.76
CA MET A 1 25.54 8.96 -5.67
C MET A 1 24.21 8.59 -6.29
N GLU A 2 23.80 7.33 -6.19
CA GLU A 2 22.43 6.97 -6.56
C GLU A 2 21.48 7.68 -5.59
N GLN A 3 20.48 8.37 -6.13
CA GLN A 3 19.51 9.09 -5.32
C GLN A 3 18.52 8.07 -4.75
N ILE A 4 18.51 7.91 -3.43
CA ILE A 4 17.52 7.11 -2.71
C ILE A 4 16.29 7.99 -2.47
N ILE A 5 15.12 7.49 -2.84
CA ILE A 5 13.83 8.14 -2.61
C ILE A 5 13.29 7.67 -1.26
N GLU A 6 12.93 8.60 -0.38
CA GLU A 6 12.30 8.26 0.89
C GLU A 6 10.81 7.98 0.68
N PHE A 7 10.35 6.81 1.09
CA PHE A 7 8.94 6.49 1.21
C PHE A 7 8.35 7.29 2.39
N PRO A 8 7.21 7.96 2.21
CA PRO A 8 6.64 8.80 3.25
C PRO A 8 6.00 7.96 4.35
N ASP A 9 6.01 8.49 5.57
CA ASP A 9 5.17 7.99 6.65
C ASP A 9 3.71 8.37 6.33
N VAL A 10 2.92 7.37 5.94
CA VAL A 10 1.54 7.58 5.50
C VAL A 10 0.65 8.02 6.67
N LEU A 11 0.91 7.52 7.89
CA LEU A 11 0.17 7.90 9.08
C LEU A 11 0.43 9.36 9.42
N GLU A 12 1.70 9.81 9.39
CA GLU A 12 2.06 11.21 9.59
C GLU A 12 1.35 12.11 8.56
N LEU A 13 1.25 11.69 7.30
CA LEU A 13 0.54 12.44 6.27
C LEU A 13 -0.98 12.54 6.54
N VAL A 14 -1.59 11.50 7.08
CA VAL A 14 -3.00 11.49 7.51
C VAL A 14 -3.20 12.47 8.66
N GLU A 15 -2.43 12.33 9.74
CA GLU A 15 -2.54 13.16 10.94
C GLU A 15 -2.35 14.65 10.63
N GLN A 16 -1.36 14.96 9.79
CA GLN A 16 -1.03 16.34 9.42
C GLN A 16 -1.92 16.89 8.30
N HIS A 17 -2.89 16.13 7.80
CA HIS A 17 -3.78 16.50 6.69
C HIS A 17 -2.99 16.93 5.44
N LYS A 18 -1.92 16.18 5.13
CA LYS A 18 -0.98 16.46 4.03
C LYS A 18 -1.12 15.51 2.84
N LEU A 19 -2.14 14.66 2.83
CA LEU A 19 -2.43 13.81 1.68
C LEU A 19 -2.75 14.66 0.44
N PRO A 20 -2.30 14.26 -0.76
CA PRO A 20 -2.72 14.92 -1.99
C PRO A 20 -4.23 14.70 -2.22
N LYS A 21 -4.85 15.54 -3.05
CA LYS A 21 -6.29 15.38 -3.39
C LYS A 21 -6.58 14.10 -4.16
N GLU A 22 -5.59 13.63 -4.91
CA GLU A 22 -5.67 12.48 -5.79
C GLU A 22 -4.33 11.75 -5.74
N ILE A 23 -4.36 10.42 -5.61
CA ILE A 23 -3.18 9.56 -5.65
C ILE A 23 -3.25 8.74 -6.93
N TYR A 24 -2.15 8.72 -7.70
CA TYR A 24 -2.08 8.07 -9.00
C TYR A 24 -0.98 7.00 -9.02
N ALA A 25 -1.21 5.91 -9.74
CA ALA A 25 -0.15 4.97 -10.10
C ALA A 25 0.82 5.60 -11.13
N PRO A 26 2.03 5.04 -11.33
CA PRO A 26 2.97 5.50 -12.35
C PRO A 26 2.39 5.56 -13.77
N ASP A 27 1.42 4.69 -14.10
CA ASP A 27 0.71 4.66 -15.39
C ASP A 27 -0.43 5.69 -15.50
N ARG A 28 -0.56 6.60 -14.52
CA ARG A 28 -1.62 7.60 -14.36
C ARG A 28 -3.01 7.04 -14.06
N THR A 29 -3.12 5.78 -13.64
CA THR A 29 -4.37 5.28 -13.06
C THR A 29 -4.66 5.99 -11.75
N LEU A 30 -5.85 6.58 -11.61
CA LEU A 30 -6.31 7.11 -10.33
C LEU A 30 -6.52 5.97 -9.33
N LEU A 31 -5.86 6.03 -8.18
CA LEU A 31 -5.93 5.02 -7.13
C LEU A 31 -6.88 5.45 -6.01
N PHE A 32 -6.71 6.68 -5.52
CA PHE A 32 -7.34 7.09 -4.27
C PHE A 32 -7.71 8.57 -4.28
N LEU A 33 -8.84 8.88 -3.61
CA LEU A 33 -9.35 10.23 -3.38
C LEU A 33 -9.47 10.46 -1.86
N PRO A 34 -8.40 10.90 -1.17
CA PRO A 34 -8.34 10.90 0.30
C PRO A 34 -9.42 11.74 1.00
N TYR A 35 -9.96 12.75 0.33
CA TYR A 35 -10.94 13.69 0.90
C TYR A 35 -12.37 13.49 0.37
N GLU A 36 -12.59 12.43 -0.41
CA GLU A 36 -13.91 12.06 -0.93
C GLU A 36 -14.45 10.83 -0.19
N PRO A 37 -15.77 10.55 -0.25
CA PRO A 37 -16.32 9.31 0.27
C PRO A 37 -15.55 8.09 -0.25
N THR A 38 -15.15 7.18 0.64
CA THR A 38 -14.24 6.06 0.35
C THR A 38 -14.69 5.19 -0.82
N ILE A 39 -16.00 5.02 -1.02
CA ILE A 39 -16.57 4.28 -2.15
C ILE A 39 -16.24 4.89 -3.53
N LYS A 40 -15.85 6.16 -3.59
CA LYS A 40 -15.40 6.83 -4.82
C LYS A 40 -13.93 6.54 -5.15
N SER A 41 -13.12 6.09 -4.19
CA SER A 41 -11.72 5.74 -4.43
C SER A 41 -11.64 4.49 -5.31
N PRO A 42 -11.03 4.56 -6.52
CA PRO A 42 -11.02 3.44 -7.45
C PRO A 42 -10.39 2.16 -6.90
N LEU A 43 -9.37 2.28 -6.06
CA LEU A 43 -8.72 1.14 -5.41
C LEU A 43 -9.70 0.34 -4.53
N ILE A 44 -10.59 1.02 -3.81
CA ILE A 44 -11.64 0.40 -2.98
C ILE A 44 -12.78 -0.11 -3.84
N ALA A 45 -13.21 0.68 -4.84
CA ALA A 45 -14.33 0.34 -5.72
C ALA A 45 -14.03 -0.92 -6.56
N ASN A 46 -12.78 -1.11 -6.97
CA ASN A 46 -12.33 -2.24 -7.79
C ASN A 46 -11.57 -3.29 -7.00
N ARG A 47 -11.64 -3.27 -5.66
CA ARG A 47 -10.80 -4.11 -4.80
C ARG A 47 -10.87 -5.61 -5.10
N LYS A 48 -12.00 -6.09 -5.62
CA LYS A 48 -12.25 -7.50 -5.96
C LYS A 48 -11.73 -7.92 -7.33
N LYS A 49 -11.29 -6.96 -8.14
CA LYS A 49 -10.92 -7.17 -9.55
C LYS A 49 -9.47 -6.82 -9.81
N TRP A 50 -9.00 -5.73 -9.22
CA TRP A 50 -7.64 -5.28 -9.43
C TRP A 50 -6.67 -6.16 -8.67
N LYS A 51 -5.66 -6.64 -9.40
CA LYS A 51 -4.65 -7.58 -8.91
C LYS A 51 -3.31 -6.89 -8.75
N LEU A 52 -2.53 -7.35 -7.77
CA LEU A 52 -1.26 -6.76 -7.38
C LEU A 52 -0.10 -7.71 -7.67
N PHE A 53 1.00 -7.13 -8.14
CA PHE A 53 2.26 -7.85 -8.32
C PHE A 53 3.42 -7.02 -7.78
N ALA A 54 4.42 -7.70 -7.23
CA ALA A 54 5.65 -7.05 -6.79
C ALA A 54 6.47 -6.58 -7.98
N ASN A 55 6.96 -5.34 -7.92
CA ASN A 55 7.84 -4.73 -8.91
C ASN A 55 9.14 -4.23 -8.27
N TYR A 56 9.64 -4.96 -7.29
CA TYR A 56 10.87 -4.62 -6.59
C TYR A 56 11.75 -5.84 -6.32
N SER A 57 13.03 -5.57 -6.08
CA SER A 57 14.03 -6.51 -5.59
C SER A 57 14.60 -6.00 -4.26
N LEU A 58 14.96 -6.91 -3.36
CA LEU A 58 15.59 -6.57 -2.10
C LEU A 58 17.05 -6.17 -2.33
N THR A 59 17.55 -5.20 -1.57
CA THR A 59 18.98 -4.87 -1.54
C THR A 59 19.66 -5.49 -0.32
N ASN A 60 20.96 -5.21 -0.13
CA ASN A 60 21.68 -5.61 1.09
C ASN A 60 21.27 -4.78 2.32
N ASP A 61 20.64 -3.63 2.10
CA ASP A 61 19.99 -2.82 3.11
C ASP A 61 18.50 -3.21 3.13
N TYR A 62 18.03 -3.71 4.26
CA TYR A 62 16.70 -4.31 4.37
C TYR A 62 15.58 -3.25 4.24
N GLU A 63 15.87 -1.98 4.54
CA GLU A 63 14.95 -0.87 4.35
C GLU A 63 14.94 -0.37 2.89
N VAL A 64 15.87 -0.82 2.05
CA VAL A 64 15.99 -0.30 0.67
C VAL A 64 15.60 -1.37 -0.33
N VAL A 65 14.64 -1.01 -1.18
CA VAL A 65 14.21 -1.82 -2.32
C VAL A 65 14.60 -1.15 -3.64
N GLN A 66 14.91 -1.97 -4.64
CA GLN A 66 15.16 -1.51 -6.00
C GLN A 66 13.96 -1.83 -6.89
N ILE A 67 13.38 -0.82 -7.54
CA ILE A 67 12.27 -0.99 -8.48
C ILE A 67 12.76 -1.70 -9.75
N ASN A 68 12.12 -2.81 -10.12
CA ASN A 68 12.59 -3.68 -11.21
C ASN A 68 12.50 -2.99 -12.58
N THR A 69 11.49 -2.15 -12.80
CA THR A 69 11.25 -1.48 -14.09
C THR A 69 12.09 -0.22 -14.31
N THR A 70 12.48 0.48 -13.24
CA THR A 70 13.18 1.79 -13.34
C THR A 70 14.59 1.77 -12.77
N GLY A 71 14.94 0.77 -11.95
CA GLY A 71 16.19 0.70 -11.21
C GLY A 71 16.27 1.69 -10.03
N GLN A 72 15.21 2.46 -9.76
CA GLN A 72 15.19 3.43 -8.66
C GLN A 72 15.27 2.74 -7.30
N LEU A 73 15.99 3.36 -6.38
CA LEU A 73 16.09 2.92 -4.98
C LEU A 73 15.09 3.67 -4.13
N ILE A 74 14.29 2.94 -3.35
CA ILE A 74 13.31 3.48 -2.42
C ILE A 74 13.64 2.96 -1.02
N ARG A 75 13.79 3.87 -0.06
CA ARG A 75 13.90 3.53 1.35
C ARG A 75 12.50 3.50 1.95
N ILE A 76 12.10 2.34 2.44
CA ILE A 76 10.89 2.08 3.20
C ILE A 76 11.38 1.70 4.60
N LYS A 77 11.16 2.58 5.57
CA LYS A 77 11.46 2.27 6.98
C LYS A 77 10.60 1.09 7.42
N GLU A 78 11.08 0.31 8.38
CA GLU A 78 10.31 -0.80 8.95
C GLU A 78 8.92 -0.32 9.38
N ASP A 79 7.90 -0.92 8.77
CA ASP A 79 6.50 -0.68 9.04
C ASP A 79 5.81 -2.05 8.86
N PRO A 80 5.29 -2.66 9.94
CA PRO A 80 4.75 -4.01 9.90
C PRO A 80 3.65 -4.18 8.85
N ASP A 81 2.77 -3.17 8.67
CA ASP A 81 1.65 -3.24 7.75
C ASP A 81 2.15 -3.22 6.29
N ILE A 82 3.14 -2.36 6.01
CA ILE A 82 3.77 -2.29 4.68
C ILE A 82 4.53 -3.58 4.38
N ASP A 83 5.35 -4.06 5.31
CA ASP A 83 6.16 -5.27 5.15
C ASP A 83 5.29 -6.50 4.93
N GLU A 84 4.17 -6.58 5.64
CA GLU A 84 3.19 -7.65 5.51
C GLU A 84 2.49 -7.64 4.15
N MET A 85 1.97 -6.49 3.71
CA MET A 85 1.35 -6.36 2.39
C MET A 85 2.35 -6.67 1.27
N MET A 86 3.57 -6.16 1.37
CA MET A 86 4.65 -6.42 0.41
C MET A 86 5.04 -7.90 0.39
N GLY A 87 5.18 -8.51 1.58
CA GLY A 87 5.50 -9.91 1.77
C GLY A 87 4.43 -10.83 1.16
N TYR A 88 3.17 -10.58 1.48
CA TYR A 88 2.02 -11.33 1.00
C TYR A 88 1.95 -11.31 -0.54
N VAL A 89 2.01 -10.13 -1.16
CA VAL A 89 1.96 -10.00 -2.63
C VAL A 89 3.17 -10.64 -3.31
N ARG A 90 4.38 -10.50 -2.73
CA ARG A 90 5.61 -10.97 -3.37
C ARG A 90 5.84 -12.47 -3.22
N LYS A 91 5.63 -13.01 -2.02
CA LYS A 91 6.08 -14.36 -1.65
C LYS A 91 4.94 -15.37 -1.61
N GLU A 92 3.75 -14.96 -1.19
CA GLU A 92 2.66 -15.88 -0.86
C GLU A 92 1.64 -15.94 -2.00
N HIS A 93 1.14 -14.78 -2.43
CA HIS A 93 0.07 -14.66 -3.41
C HIS A 93 0.33 -13.60 -4.50
N PRO A 94 1.29 -13.81 -5.42
CA PRO A 94 1.41 -12.96 -6.60
C PRO A 94 0.13 -12.97 -7.45
N GLY A 95 -0.44 -11.80 -7.70
CA GLY A 95 -1.73 -11.65 -8.39
C GLY A 95 -2.93 -11.66 -7.44
N ALA A 96 -2.72 -11.58 -6.12
CA ALA A 96 -3.78 -11.30 -5.15
C ALA A 96 -4.54 -10.03 -5.52
N THR A 97 -5.84 -10.05 -5.29
CA THR A 97 -6.70 -8.88 -5.38
C THR A 97 -6.40 -7.91 -4.24
N VAL A 98 -6.71 -6.64 -4.45
CA VAL A 98 -6.60 -5.62 -3.40
C VAL A 98 -7.41 -6.02 -2.15
N GLU A 99 -8.58 -6.64 -2.32
CA GLU A 99 -9.38 -7.13 -1.18
C GLU A 99 -8.64 -8.20 -0.39
N GLU A 100 -8.02 -9.17 -1.06
CA GLU A 100 -7.25 -10.23 -0.38
C GLU A 100 -6.06 -9.67 0.40
N VAL A 101 -5.34 -8.70 -0.16
CA VAL A 101 -4.19 -8.06 0.53
C VAL A 101 -4.65 -7.31 1.79
N ILE A 102 -5.73 -6.53 1.69
CA ILE A 102 -6.26 -5.78 2.83
C ILE A 102 -6.86 -6.72 3.88
N SER A 103 -7.57 -7.76 3.47
CA SER A 103 -8.11 -8.77 4.38
C SER A 103 -7.01 -9.49 5.14
N PHE A 104 -5.94 -9.88 4.46
CA PHE A 104 -4.79 -10.54 5.10
C PHE A 104 -4.14 -9.64 6.17
N ALA A 105 -3.86 -8.38 5.84
CA ALA A 105 -3.31 -7.44 6.81
C ALA A 105 -4.26 -7.24 8.01
N LEU A 106 -5.56 -7.05 7.77
CA LEU A 106 -6.55 -6.91 8.85
C LEU A 106 -6.63 -8.14 9.76
N GLU A 107 -6.61 -9.34 9.19
CA GLU A 107 -6.62 -10.60 9.94
C GLU A 107 -5.36 -10.73 10.80
N SER A 108 -4.20 -10.42 10.24
CA SER A 108 -2.93 -10.44 10.97
C SER A 108 -2.89 -9.43 12.12
N THR A 109 -3.41 -8.21 11.92
CA THR A 109 -3.52 -7.21 12.99
C THR A 109 -4.38 -7.74 14.14
N VAL A 110 -5.49 -8.41 13.84
CA VAL A 110 -6.36 -9.00 14.87
C VAL A 110 -5.66 -10.14 15.60
N GLU A 111 -4.90 -10.99 14.89
CA GLU A 111 -4.12 -12.06 15.51
C GLU A 111 -3.02 -11.53 16.44
N GLN A 112 -2.38 -10.42 16.08
CA GLN A 112 -1.26 -9.84 16.83
C GLN A 112 -1.70 -8.94 17.99
N THR A 113 -2.78 -8.19 17.81
CA THR A 113 -3.16 -7.09 18.73
C THR A 113 -4.53 -7.27 19.39
N GLY A 114 -5.32 -8.23 18.93
CA GLY A 114 -6.69 -8.46 19.37
C GLY A 114 -7.74 -7.76 18.51
N GLU A 115 -9.01 -7.89 18.89
CA GLU A 115 -10.13 -7.31 18.15
C GLU A 115 -10.14 -5.77 18.26
N PHE A 116 -10.62 -5.11 17.20
CA PHE A 116 -10.91 -3.68 17.20
C PHE A 116 -12.03 -3.37 18.21
N LYS A 117 -11.96 -2.21 18.87
CA LYS A 117 -12.91 -1.80 19.91
C LYS A 117 -14.31 -1.57 19.36
N ASP A 118 -14.39 -1.03 18.15
CA ASP A 118 -15.62 -0.69 17.45
C ASP A 118 -15.41 -0.63 15.92
N ASP A 119 -16.54 -0.50 15.20
CA ASP A 119 -16.56 -0.39 13.74
C ASP A 119 -15.83 0.86 13.21
N ASP A 120 -15.73 1.92 14.03
CA ASP A 120 -15.06 3.16 13.65
C ASP A 120 -13.53 2.98 13.65
N GLU A 121 -12.98 2.31 14.67
CA GLU A 121 -11.55 1.95 14.75
C GLU A 121 -11.18 1.00 13.61
N PHE A 122 -12.00 -0.03 13.35
CA PHE A 122 -11.82 -0.93 12.22
C PHE A 122 -11.83 -0.18 10.88
N GLY A 123 -12.83 0.69 10.68
CA GLY A 123 -12.98 1.46 9.45
C GLY A 123 -11.82 2.43 9.21
N ALA A 124 -11.35 3.11 10.25
CA ALA A 124 -10.21 4.02 10.18
C ALA A 124 -8.91 3.26 9.85
N TYR A 125 -8.67 2.12 10.50
CA TYR A 125 -7.48 1.32 10.24
C TYR A 125 -7.48 0.70 8.84
N ALA A 126 -8.61 0.14 8.41
CA ALA A 126 -8.75 -0.36 7.04
C ALA A 126 -8.46 0.74 6.00
N LEU A 127 -8.93 1.96 6.24
CA LEU A 127 -8.64 3.10 5.37
C LEU A 127 -7.13 3.43 5.31
N THR A 128 -6.44 3.37 6.44
CA THR A 128 -4.98 3.54 6.52
C THR A 128 -4.25 2.49 5.67
N LEU A 129 -4.64 1.22 5.76
CA LEU A 129 -4.06 0.13 4.95
C LEU A 129 -4.27 0.39 3.44
N TYR A 130 -5.46 0.85 3.03
CA TYR A 130 -5.71 1.23 1.64
C TYR A 130 -4.82 2.39 1.17
N LEU A 131 -4.56 3.37 2.04
CA LEU A 131 -3.67 4.49 1.72
C LEU A 131 -2.22 4.02 1.60
N MET A 132 -1.73 3.21 2.54
CA MET A 132 -0.39 2.61 2.47
C MET A 132 -0.21 1.81 1.18
N LEU A 133 -1.19 0.98 0.82
CA LEU A 133 -1.21 0.23 -0.44
C LEU A 133 -1.21 1.16 -1.66
N ALA A 134 -2.01 2.23 -1.65
CA ALA A 134 -2.02 3.22 -2.72
C ALA A 134 -0.64 3.89 -2.90
N TYR A 135 0.07 4.15 -1.80
CA TYR A 135 1.44 4.69 -1.83
C TYR A 135 2.46 3.68 -2.35
N LEU A 136 2.37 2.40 -1.95
CA LEU A 136 3.20 1.34 -2.53
C LEU A 136 3.04 1.25 -4.05
N ILE A 137 1.82 1.41 -4.55
CA ILE A 137 1.55 1.45 -6.00
C ILE A 137 2.05 2.77 -6.62
N HIS A 138 1.80 3.92 -5.98
CA HIS A 138 2.24 5.25 -6.44
C HIS A 138 3.75 5.31 -6.69
N TYR A 139 4.53 4.72 -5.79
CA TYR A 139 5.99 4.64 -5.87
C TYR A 139 6.49 3.48 -6.77
N GLY A 140 5.58 2.68 -7.34
CA GLY A 140 5.90 1.59 -8.26
C GLY A 140 6.50 0.35 -7.59
N VAL A 141 6.46 0.27 -6.26
CA VAL A 141 6.88 -0.91 -5.47
C VAL A 141 5.98 -2.09 -5.80
N LEU A 142 4.67 -1.85 -5.80
CA LEU A 142 3.67 -2.77 -6.31
C LEU A 142 3.11 -2.22 -7.63
N ILE A 143 2.71 -3.12 -8.54
CA ILE A 143 2.01 -2.76 -9.76
C ILE A 143 0.59 -3.32 -9.74
N LEU A 144 -0.31 -2.58 -10.35
CA LEU A 144 -1.72 -2.87 -10.42
C LEU A 144 -2.07 -3.38 -11.83
N VAL A 145 -2.68 -4.56 -11.91
CA VAL A 145 -3.26 -5.10 -13.15
C VAL A 145 -4.77 -4.94 -13.08
N LYS A 146 -5.31 -4.27 -14.09
CA LYS A 146 -6.73 -3.99 -14.25
C LYS A 146 -7.32 -5.08 -15.14
N ASP A 147 -8.22 -5.89 -14.60
CA ASP A 147 -9.09 -6.81 -15.37
C ASP A 147 -10.28 -6.06 -15.99
#